data_AF-A0A957A951-F1
#
_entry.id   AF-A0A957A951-F1
#
_cell.length_a   1.000
_cell.length_b   1.000
_cell.length_c   1.000
_cell.angle_alpha   90.00
_cell.angle_beta   90.00
_cell.angle_gamma   90.00
#
_symmetry.space_group_name_H-M   'P 1'
#
loop_
_entity.id
_entity.type
_entity.pdbx_description
1 polymer ?
#
loop_
_entity_poly.entity_id
_entity_poly.type
_entity_poly.pdbx_seq_one_letter_code
_entity_poly.pdbx_strand_id
1 'polypeptide(L)'
;RTILEVDQPFENHNGGAMRFGPDGMLYVSFGDGGDRWDPLANGQHPSTLLSTVIRIDVTSRPGTYRIPADNPFVGRASRSGRALSEVWAYGLRNTWRFEFDEVTGELWGGDVGQNDAEEVNLLRAGGNYGWRPFEGPQCRIESCEGIDAVPPVAWYAHDEGCAVVGGFVYRGEELPLSGEYLYADLCRGTVWALPVDVPEAEPRLVMELEPPIVGFARGQHGEVFVLRQGGPIVRLVN
;
A
#
# COMPACT_ATOMS: atom_id res chain seq x y z
N ARG A 1 -24.31 -5.54 -10.04
CA ARG A 1 -23.61 -6.68 -10.68
C ARG A 1 -22.22 -6.75 -10.09
N THR A 2 -21.82 -7.92 -9.60
CA THR A 2 -20.46 -8.16 -9.07
C THR A 2 -19.46 -8.23 -10.22
N ILE A 3 -18.33 -7.54 -10.10
CA ILE A 3 -17.23 -7.54 -11.09
C ILE A 3 -16.17 -8.57 -10.70
N LEU A 4 -15.77 -8.57 -9.43
CA LEU A 4 -14.79 -9.45 -8.83
C LEU A 4 -15.24 -9.76 -7.39
N GLU A 5 -15.01 -11.00 -6.97
CA GLU A 5 -15.24 -11.46 -5.60
C GLU A 5 -13.98 -12.22 -5.17
N VAL A 6 -13.54 -12.00 -3.93
CA VAL A 6 -12.36 -12.62 -3.34
C VAL A 6 -12.77 -13.18 -2.00
N ASP A 7 -12.49 -14.46 -1.76
CA ASP A 7 -12.76 -15.10 -0.48
C ASP A 7 -11.82 -14.52 0.59
N GLN A 8 -12.40 -14.04 1.69
CA GLN A 8 -11.68 -13.50 2.84
C GLN A 8 -11.65 -14.57 3.96
N PRO A 9 -10.52 -15.27 4.17
CA PRO A 9 -10.48 -16.45 5.03
C PRO A 9 -10.55 -16.13 6.53
N PHE A 10 -10.09 -14.95 6.96
CA PHE A 10 -10.12 -14.50 8.35
C PHE A 10 -10.71 -13.09 8.48
N GLU A 11 -11.00 -12.65 9.71
CA GLU A 11 -11.77 -11.42 10.00
C GLU A 11 -11.02 -10.09 9.75
N ASN A 12 -9.73 -10.14 9.42
CA ASN A 12 -8.83 -8.99 9.33
C ASN A 12 -7.95 -9.02 8.07
N HIS A 13 -7.19 -7.93 7.87
CA HIS A 13 -6.29 -7.72 6.73
C HIS A 13 -6.99 -7.77 5.37
N ASN A 14 -8.10 -7.05 5.25
CA ASN A 14 -8.88 -7.05 4.02
C ASN A 14 -8.24 -6.19 2.91
N GLY A 15 -7.32 -5.27 3.25
CA GLY A 15 -6.89 -4.22 2.33
C GLY A 15 -8.07 -3.36 1.87
N GLY A 16 -8.26 -3.24 0.55
CA GLY A 16 -9.42 -2.59 -0.04
C GLY A 16 -9.17 -1.17 -0.57
N ALA A 17 -7.92 -0.72 -0.62
CA ALA A 17 -7.58 0.52 -1.31
C ALA A 17 -7.85 0.35 -2.81
N MET A 18 -8.48 1.36 -3.42
CA MET A 18 -8.80 1.36 -4.84
C MET A 18 -8.42 2.71 -5.47
N ARG A 19 -7.67 2.69 -6.57
CA ARG A 19 -7.41 3.89 -7.39
C ARG A 19 -7.38 3.55 -8.86
N PHE A 20 -7.82 4.50 -9.68
CA PHE A 20 -7.46 4.48 -11.09
C PHE A 20 -6.04 4.98 -11.26
N GLY A 21 -5.22 4.22 -11.98
CA GLY A 21 -3.88 4.62 -12.35
C GLY A 21 -3.88 5.63 -13.51
N PRO A 22 -2.72 6.23 -13.81
CA PRO A 22 -2.55 7.12 -14.96
C PRO A 22 -2.79 6.42 -16.30
N ASP A 23 -2.78 5.09 -16.30
CA ASP A 23 -3.10 4.22 -17.44
C ASP A 23 -4.60 3.94 -17.61
N GLY A 24 -5.46 4.49 -16.74
CA GLY A 24 -6.90 4.29 -16.75
C GLY A 24 -7.36 2.92 -16.21
N MET A 25 -6.46 2.11 -15.66
CA MET A 25 -6.78 0.83 -15.05
C MET A 25 -7.15 0.98 -13.58
N LEU A 26 -8.00 0.10 -13.08
CA LEU A 26 -8.32 0.03 -11.65
C LEU A 26 -7.28 -0.84 -10.94
N TYR A 27 -6.65 -0.25 -9.92
CA TYR A 27 -5.78 -0.93 -8.98
C TYR A 27 -6.55 -1.19 -7.69
N VAL A 28 -6.41 -2.37 -7.11
CA VAL A 28 -7.06 -2.77 -5.85
C VAL A 28 -6.07 -3.52 -4.96
N SER A 29 -5.98 -3.17 -3.68
CA SER A 29 -5.20 -3.95 -2.71
C SER A 29 -6.06 -5.00 -2.02
N PHE A 30 -5.46 -6.15 -1.76
CA PHE A 30 -5.97 -7.18 -0.88
C PHE A 30 -4.86 -7.55 0.11
N GLY A 31 -5.18 -7.57 1.41
CA GLY A 31 -4.23 -8.08 2.40
C GLY A 31 -4.07 -9.59 2.30
N ASP A 32 -3.25 -10.16 3.17
CA ASP A 32 -2.87 -11.57 3.16
C ASP A 32 -4.00 -12.56 3.48
N GLY A 33 -5.20 -12.06 3.76
CA GLY A 33 -6.38 -12.84 4.13
C GLY A 33 -6.58 -12.92 5.64
N GLY A 34 -5.63 -12.42 6.44
CA GLY A 34 -5.76 -12.27 7.89
C GLY A 34 -5.04 -13.33 8.72
N ASP A 35 -5.32 -13.27 10.02
CA ASP A 35 -4.62 -14.01 11.09
C ASP A 35 -3.11 -13.66 11.20
N ARG A 36 -2.44 -14.21 12.20
CA ARG A 36 -1.02 -13.97 12.46
C ARG A 36 -0.16 -14.89 11.61
N TRP A 37 0.97 -14.35 11.13
CA TRP A 37 2.03 -15.07 10.45
C TRP A 37 1.63 -15.72 9.11
N ASP A 38 0.65 -15.15 8.40
CA ASP A 38 0.20 -15.59 7.08
C ASP A 38 0.04 -17.12 7.01
N PRO A 39 -0.94 -17.69 7.75
CA PRO A 39 -1.06 -19.14 7.91
C PRO A 39 -1.35 -19.89 6.60
N LEU A 40 -1.81 -19.17 5.58
CA LEU A 40 -2.07 -19.70 4.23
C LEU A 40 -0.90 -19.45 3.26
N ALA A 41 0.18 -18.81 3.73
CA ALA A 41 1.39 -18.51 2.97
C ALA A 41 1.12 -17.72 1.67
N ASN A 42 0.10 -16.86 1.66
CA ASN A 42 -0.31 -16.09 0.49
C ASN A 42 0.77 -15.12 0.02
N GLY A 43 1.59 -14.60 0.94
CA GLY A 43 2.48 -13.49 0.63
C GLY A 43 3.63 -13.80 -0.31
N GLN A 44 4.06 -15.06 -0.42
CA GLN A 44 5.21 -15.39 -1.26
C GLN A 44 4.84 -16.04 -2.60
N HIS A 45 3.60 -15.89 -3.06
CA HIS A 45 3.24 -16.29 -4.41
C HIS A 45 2.08 -15.53 -5.08
N PRO A 46 2.19 -15.22 -6.39
CA PRO A 46 1.15 -14.55 -7.15
C PRO A 46 0.06 -15.50 -7.69
N SER A 47 -0.15 -16.69 -7.10
CA SER A 47 -1.21 -17.64 -7.51
C SER A 47 -2.55 -17.42 -6.81
N THR A 48 -2.68 -16.32 -6.07
CA THR A 48 -3.86 -15.87 -5.33
C THR A 48 -4.00 -14.35 -5.51
N LEU A 49 -5.19 -13.80 -5.25
CA LEU A 49 -5.41 -12.35 -5.21
C LEU A 49 -5.09 -11.76 -3.83
N LEU A 50 -5.01 -12.58 -2.78
CA LEU A 50 -4.61 -12.15 -1.44
C LEU A 50 -3.13 -11.79 -1.39
N SER A 51 -2.76 -10.87 -0.51
CA SER A 51 -1.41 -10.32 -0.38
C SER A 51 -0.90 -9.65 -1.66
N THR A 52 -1.80 -8.97 -2.39
CA THR A 52 -1.46 -8.35 -3.67
C THR A 52 -2.03 -6.94 -3.83
N VAL A 53 -1.42 -6.19 -4.74
CA VAL A 53 -2.16 -5.21 -5.54
C VAL A 53 -2.45 -5.85 -6.89
N ILE A 54 -3.70 -5.77 -7.34
CA ILE A 54 -4.12 -6.18 -8.67
C ILE A 54 -4.29 -4.98 -9.59
N ARG A 55 -4.28 -5.22 -10.91
CA ARG A 55 -4.54 -4.23 -11.95
C ARG A 55 -5.50 -4.80 -13.00
N ILE A 56 -6.66 -4.19 -13.16
CA ILE A 56 -7.74 -4.66 -14.04
C ILE A 56 -8.39 -3.52 -14.83
N ASP A 57 -8.86 -3.81 -16.03
CA ASP A 57 -9.67 -2.87 -16.84
C ASP A 57 -11.15 -3.11 -16.57
N VAL A 58 -11.81 -2.18 -15.87
CA VAL A 58 -13.26 -2.21 -15.61
C VAL A 58 -14.06 -1.30 -16.56
N THR A 59 -13.37 -0.62 -17.49
CA THR A 59 -13.95 0.42 -18.36
C THR A 59 -14.42 -0.12 -19.71
N SER A 60 -13.74 -1.16 -20.23
CA SER A 60 -14.03 -1.65 -21.59
C SER A 60 -15.36 -2.38 -21.73
N ARG A 61 -15.98 -2.86 -20.64
CA ARG A 61 -17.30 -3.50 -20.67
C ARG A 61 -18.00 -3.44 -19.31
N PRO A 62 -19.16 -2.75 -19.20
CA PRO A 62 -19.90 -2.61 -17.94
C PRO A 62 -20.19 -3.94 -17.24
N GLY A 63 -19.86 -4.00 -15.96
CA GLY A 63 -20.12 -5.16 -15.09
C GLY A 63 -19.20 -6.36 -15.33
N THR A 64 -18.11 -6.19 -16.08
CA THR A 64 -17.02 -7.16 -16.22
C THR A 64 -15.69 -6.45 -16.05
N TYR A 65 -14.60 -7.20 -16.01
CA TYR A 65 -13.26 -6.66 -16.19
C TYR A 65 -12.49 -7.42 -17.28
N ARG A 66 -11.41 -6.83 -17.75
CA ARG A 66 -10.38 -7.49 -18.57
C ARG A 66 -9.04 -7.43 -17.87
N ILE A 67 -8.16 -8.35 -18.23
CA ILE A 67 -6.76 -8.33 -17.85
C ILE A 67 -6.00 -7.48 -18.87
N PRO A 68 -5.33 -6.40 -18.46
CA PRO A 68 -4.38 -5.70 -19.32
C PRO A 68 -3.27 -6.66 -19.78
N ALA A 69 -2.95 -6.65 -21.08
CA ALA A 69 -2.02 -7.61 -21.67
C ALA A 69 -0.56 -7.42 -21.18
N ASP A 70 -0.25 -6.25 -20.66
CA ASP A 70 1.03 -5.83 -20.11
C ASP A 70 1.13 -6.09 -18.58
N ASN A 71 0.15 -6.75 -17.95
CA ASN A 71 0.29 -7.16 -16.56
C ASN A 71 1.49 -8.14 -16.39
N PRO A 72 2.26 -8.01 -15.30
CA PRO A 72 3.55 -8.68 -15.14
C PRO A 72 3.45 -10.21 -15.10
N PHE A 73 2.31 -10.74 -14.68
CA PHE A 73 2.09 -12.19 -14.48
C PHE A 73 1.24 -12.85 -15.58
N VAL A 74 0.91 -12.15 -16.67
CA VAL A 74 0.15 -12.72 -17.79
C VAL A 74 0.88 -13.94 -18.36
N GLY A 75 0.23 -15.10 -18.29
CA GLY A 75 0.76 -16.36 -18.81
C GLY A 75 2.01 -16.90 -18.08
N ARG A 76 2.35 -16.37 -16.91
CA ARG A 76 3.53 -16.78 -16.14
C ARG A 76 3.22 -17.94 -15.19
N ALA A 77 4.21 -18.81 -15.01
CA ALA A 77 4.24 -19.77 -13.90
C ALA A 77 4.86 -19.12 -12.65
N SER A 78 4.44 -19.60 -11.49
CA SER A 78 4.95 -19.32 -10.14
C SER A 78 5.47 -20.62 -9.52
N ARG A 79 6.29 -20.52 -8.48
CA ARG A 79 6.74 -21.67 -7.67
C ARG A 79 5.56 -22.46 -7.08
N SER A 80 4.42 -21.82 -6.87
CA SER A 80 3.19 -22.38 -6.29
C SER A 80 2.13 -22.80 -7.31
N GLY A 81 2.39 -22.68 -8.61
CA GLY A 81 1.42 -22.97 -9.66
C GLY A 81 1.33 -21.87 -10.72
N ARG A 82 0.17 -21.67 -11.34
CA ARG A 82 -0.01 -20.60 -12.32
C ARG A 82 -0.18 -19.27 -11.59
N ALA A 83 0.56 -18.25 -11.98
CA ALA A 83 0.33 -16.90 -11.47
C ALA A 83 -0.99 -16.33 -12.03
N LEU A 84 -1.75 -15.64 -11.19
CA LEU A 84 -2.95 -14.93 -11.59
C LEU A 84 -2.55 -13.70 -12.40
N SER A 85 -3.24 -13.49 -13.52
CA SER A 85 -2.85 -12.46 -14.49
C SER A 85 -3.32 -11.06 -14.07
N GLU A 86 -4.20 -10.99 -13.06
CA GLU A 86 -4.68 -9.81 -12.36
C GLU A 86 -3.57 -9.13 -11.54
N VAL A 87 -2.62 -9.93 -11.03
CA VAL A 87 -1.63 -9.46 -10.04
C VAL A 87 -0.71 -8.42 -10.68
N TRP A 88 -0.52 -7.31 -9.98
CA TRP A 88 0.43 -6.26 -10.30
C TRP A 88 1.67 -6.35 -9.41
N ALA A 89 1.48 -6.50 -8.10
CA ALA A 89 2.51 -6.63 -7.08
C ALA A 89 2.03 -7.62 -6.00
N TYR A 90 2.93 -8.30 -5.31
CA TYR A 90 2.60 -9.28 -4.27
C TYR A 90 3.55 -9.22 -3.08
N GLY A 91 3.29 -9.99 -2.02
CA GLY A 91 4.12 -9.98 -0.81
C GLY A 91 3.82 -8.82 0.11
N LEU A 92 2.55 -8.44 0.19
CA LEU A 92 2.03 -7.36 1.03
C LEU A 92 1.18 -7.92 2.17
N ARG A 93 1.29 -7.38 3.38
CA ARG A 93 0.51 -7.88 4.51
C ARG A 93 -0.91 -7.32 4.52
N ASN A 94 -1.03 -5.99 4.60
CA ASN A 94 -2.31 -5.31 4.74
C ASN A 94 -2.18 -3.86 4.26
N THR A 95 -2.13 -3.69 2.94
CA THR A 95 -1.97 -2.37 2.31
C THR A 95 -3.29 -1.61 2.39
N TRP A 96 -3.43 -0.80 3.44
CA TRP A 96 -4.66 -0.08 3.78
C TRP A 96 -4.97 1.07 2.81
N ARG A 97 -3.94 1.77 2.34
CA ARG A 97 -4.07 2.91 1.43
C ARG A 97 -2.87 2.97 0.50
N PHE A 98 -3.15 3.29 -0.76
CA PHE A 98 -2.15 3.71 -1.73
C PHE A 98 -2.69 4.87 -2.58
N GLU A 99 -1.79 5.58 -3.24
CA GLU A 99 -2.10 6.65 -4.18
C GLU A 99 -1.02 6.72 -5.26
N PHE A 100 -1.42 7.07 -6.48
CA PHE A 100 -0.47 7.43 -7.52
C PHE A 100 0.02 8.87 -7.29
N ASP A 101 1.32 9.07 -7.40
CA ASP A 101 1.85 10.42 -7.60
C ASP A 101 1.50 10.90 -9.01
N GLU A 102 0.80 12.03 -9.09
CA GLU A 102 0.29 12.57 -10.36
C GLU A 102 1.40 13.06 -11.29
N VAL A 103 2.60 13.33 -10.76
CA VAL A 103 3.74 13.81 -11.55
C VAL A 103 4.57 12.65 -12.09
N THR A 104 4.95 11.69 -11.24
CA THR A 104 5.84 10.59 -11.64
C THR A 104 5.09 9.36 -12.14
N GLY A 105 3.81 9.21 -11.78
CA GLY A 105 3.03 8.00 -12.01
C GLY A 105 3.41 6.81 -11.11
N GLU A 106 4.25 7.04 -10.09
CA GLU A 106 4.61 5.99 -9.13
C GLU A 106 3.48 5.72 -8.14
N LEU A 107 3.28 4.45 -7.80
CA LEU A 107 2.27 4.00 -6.85
C LEU A 107 2.89 3.90 -5.45
N TRP A 108 2.49 4.79 -4.55
CA TRP A 108 2.94 4.81 -3.15
C TRP A 108 1.90 4.18 -2.26
N GLY A 109 2.29 3.29 -1.34
CA GLY A 109 1.38 2.61 -0.43
C GLY A 109 1.94 2.47 0.98
N GLY A 110 1.06 2.49 1.98
CA GLY A 110 1.38 2.06 3.34
C GLY A 110 0.95 0.60 3.54
N ASP A 111 1.83 -0.23 4.08
CA ASP A 111 1.55 -1.64 4.38
C ASP A 111 1.69 -1.92 5.88
N VAL A 112 0.59 -2.37 6.49
CA VAL A 112 0.52 -2.53 7.95
C VAL A 112 1.24 -3.79 8.38
N GLY A 113 2.24 -3.62 9.25
CA GLY A 113 3.06 -4.67 9.84
C GLY A 113 2.32 -5.53 10.87
N GLN A 114 3.00 -6.57 11.32
CA GLN A 114 2.46 -7.46 12.35
C GLN A 114 2.90 -7.12 13.77
N ASN A 115 4.21 -7.08 14.02
CA ASN A 115 4.76 -6.88 15.36
C ASN A 115 6.01 -6.01 15.38
N ASP A 116 6.66 -5.80 14.24
CA ASP A 116 8.03 -5.31 14.19
C ASP A 116 8.16 -4.01 13.41
N ALA A 117 7.52 -3.88 12.24
CA ALA A 117 7.68 -2.69 11.41
C ALA A 117 6.44 -2.36 10.59
N GLU A 118 6.13 -1.09 10.52
CA GLU A 118 5.20 -0.50 9.57
C GLU A 118 5.96 0.02 8.34
N GLU A 119 5.37 -0.10 7.14
CA GLU A 119 6.10 0.14 5.90
C GLU A 119 5.43 1.16 4.96
N VAL A 120 6.27 1.94 4.28
CA VAL A 120 5.92 2.71 3.09
C VAL A 120 6.65 2.09 1.89
N ASN A 121 5.89 1.76 0.85
CA ASN A 121 6.34 1.00 -0.31
C ASN A 121 6.07 1.74 -1.63
N LEU A 122 7.00 1.63 -2.58
CA LEU A 122 6.79 1.97 -4.00
C LEU A 122 6.34 0.72 -4.76
N LEU A 123 5.05 0.59 -5.03
CA LEU A 123 4.35 -0.60 -5.54
C LEU A 123 4.45 -0.73 -7.08
N ARG A 124 5.51 -1.36 -7.56
CA ARG A 124 5.87 -1.47 -8.99
C ARG A 124 5.50 -2.84 -9.58
N ALA A 125 5.39 -2.88 -10.91
CA ALA A 125 5.04 -4.07 -11.67
C ALA A 125 5.94 -5.26 -11.33
N GLY A 126 5.34 -6.37 -10.90
CA GLY A 126 6.01 -7.62 -10.58
C GLY A 126 6.74 -7.63 -9.24
N GLY A 127 6.70 -6.53 -8.48
CA GLY A 127 7.39 -6.42 -7.20
C GLY A 127 6.89 -7.43 -6.16
N ASN A 128 7.82 -8.05 -5.44
CA ASN A 128 7.59 -8.85 -4.25
C ASN A 128 7.99 -8.02 -3.03
N TYR A 129 7.07 -7.69 -2.14
CA TYR A 129 7.33 -6.83 -0.97
C TYR A 129 7.69 -7.64 0.28
N GLY A 130 7.96 -8.94 0.11
CA GLY A 130 8.66 -9.74 1.10
C GLY A 130 7.82 -10.30 2.24
N TRP A 131 6.56 -9.89 2.41
CA TRP A 131 5.68 -10.49 3.41
C TRP A 131 5.41 -11.98 3.09
N ARG A 132 5.46 -12.91 4.04
CA ARG A 132 5.83 -12.75 5.47
C ARG A 132 7.32 -12.84 5.84
N PRO A 133 8.24 -13.41 5.03
CA PRO A 133 9.64 -13.55 5.44
C PRO A 133 10.31 -12.26 5.90
N PHE A 134 9.90 -11.12 5.36
CA PHE A 134 10.36 -9.80 5.75
C PHE A 134 9.26 -9.01 6.48
N GLU A 135 9.70 -8.20 7.45
CA GLU A 135 8.92 -7.13 8.06
C GLU A 135 9.88 -5.96 8.28
N GLY A 136 9.64 -4.84 7.59
CA GLY A 136 10.63 -3.78 7.41
C GLY A 136 11.90 -4.32 6.70
N PRO A 137 13.10 -3.93 7.14
CA PRO A 137 14.35 -4.46 6.60
C PRO A 137 14.75 -5.83 7.21
N GLN A 138 13.92 -6.41 8.08
CA GLN A 138 14.32 -7.53 8.93
C GLN A 138 13.80 -8.86 8.39
N CYS A 139 14.69 -9.87 8.34
CA CYS A 139 14.29 -11.25 8.10
C CYS A 139 13.68 -11.87 9.37
N ARG A 140 12.46 -12.40 9.26
CA ARG A 140 11.63 -12.93 10.36
C ARG A 140 11.44 -14.45 10.32
N ILE A 141 12.19 -15.11 9.46
CA ILE A 141 12.29 -16.58 9.38
C ILE A 141 13.75 -17.01 9.49
N GLU A 142 14.02 -18.31 9.48
CA GLU A 142 15.38 -18.87 9.63
C GLU A 142 16.36 -18.35 8.57
N SER A 143 15.91 -18.23 7.32
CA SER A 143 16.70 -17.64 6.25
C SER A 143 15.79 -17.01 5.20
N CYS A 144 16.13 -15.79 4.79
CA CYS A 144 15.50 -15.09 3.67
C CYS A 144 16.38 -15.14 2.40
N GLU A 145 17.42 -15.98 2.39
CA GLU A 145 18.30 -16.16 1.24
C GLU A 145 17.51 -16.64 0.01
N GLY A 146 17.76 -16.00 -1.14
CA GLY A 146 17.11 -16.35 -2.41
C GLY A 146 15.67 -15.86 -2.55
N ILE A 147 15.18 -15.05 -1.61
CA ILE A 147 13.95 -14.28 -1.75
C ILE A 147 14.32 -12.92 -2.36
N ASP A 148 13.85 -12.69 -3.58
CA ASP A 148 13.97 -11.39 -4.24
C ASP A 148 12.85 -10.50 -3.72
N ALA A 149 13.12 -9.77 -2.63
CA ALA A 149 12.19 -8.85 -2.01
C ALA A 149 12.64 -7.40 -2.25
N VAL A 150 11.67 -6.55 -2.60
CA VAL A 150 11.84 -5.11 -2.71
C VAL A 150 11.73 -4.51 -1.30
N PRO A 151 12.76 -3.84 -0.78
CA PRO A 151 12.69 -3.23 0.54
C PRO A 151 11.74 -2.02 0.55
N PRO A 152 11.15 -1.68 1.71
CA PRO A 152 10.37 -0.47 1.85
C PRO A 152 11.23 0.78 1.68
N VAL A 153 10.64 1.85 1.14
CA VAL A 153 11.33 3.13 0.96
C VAL A 153 11.42 3.92 2.26
N ALA A 154 10.52 3.66 3.20
CA ALA A 154 10.61 4.07 4.59
C ALA A 154 9.88 3.05 5.46
N TRP A 155 10.30 2.93 6.71
CA TRP A 155 9.66 2.08 7.70
C TRP A 155 9.87 2.68 9.08
N TYR A 156 9.06 2.28 10.04
CA TYR A 156 9.25 2.61 11.45
C TYR A 156 8.83 1.43 12.33
N ALA A 157 9.37 1.37 13.53
CA ALA A 157 9.13 0.23 14.41
C ALA A 157 7.66 0.18 14.87
N HIS A 158 7.09 -1.02 14.98
CA HIS A 158 5.69 -1.19 15.37
C HIS A 158 5.41 -0.75 16.81
N ASP A 159 6.42 -0.52 17.65
CA ASP A 159 6.27 0.10 18.96
C ASP A 159 6.28 1.63 18.92
N GLU A 160 6.90 2.24 17.91
CA GLU A 160 6.81 3.68 17.61
C GLU A 160 5.42 4.05 17.11
N GLY A 161 4.77 3.19 16.32
CA GLY A 161 3.38 3.33 15.88
C GLY A 161 2.51 2.12 16.18
N CYS A 162 1.60 1.75 15.27
CA CYS A 162 0.89 0.46 15.30
C CYS A 162 0.27 0.05 13.94
N ALA A 163 0.04 1.02 13.05
CA ALA A 163 -0.63 0.79 11.78
C ALA A 163 -0.44 2.02 10.88
N VAL A 164 0.43 1.89 9.89
CA VAL A 164 0.59 2.91 8.85
C VAL A 164 -0.70 3.04 8.05
N VAL A 165 -1.19 4.27 7.95
CA VAL A 165 -2.38 4.61 7.16
C VAL A 165 -2.02 4.74 5.68
N GLY A 166 -0.76 5.01 5.33
CA GLY A 166 -0.36 5.41 3.99
C GLY A 166 -0.82 6.83 3.64
N GLY A 167 -0.67 7.20 2.37
CA GLY A 167 -0.47 8.61 2.05
C GLY A 167 -0.46 8.98 0.58
N PHE A 168 -0.11 10.23 0.29
CA PHE A 168 0.04 10.70 -1.09
C PHE A 168 1.19 11.70 -1.19
N VAL A 169 1.76 11.84 -2.38
CA VAL A 169 2.77 12.86 -2.66
C VAL A 169 2.09 14.21 -2.79
N TYR A 170 2.44 15.14 -1.91
CA TYR A 170 1.92 16.50 -1.96
C TYR A 170 2.54 17.25 -3.14
N ARG A 171 1.69 17.79 -4.02
CA ARG A 171 2.08 18.55 -5.22
C ARG A 171 1.49 19.96 -5.24
N GLY A 172 0.91 20.41 -4.11
CA GLY A 172 0.34 21.75 -3.97
C GLY A 172 1.38 22.81 -3.62
N GLU A 173 0.91 24.05 -3.46
CA GLU A 173 1.74 25.23 -3.18
C GLU A 173 1.46 25.87 -1.82
N GLU A 174 0.38 25.48 -1.12
CA GLU A 174 -0.01 26.08 0.18
C GLU A 174 0.93 25.68 1.32
N LEU A 175 1.52 24.48 1.25
CA LEU A 175 2.42 23.94 2.26
C LEU A 175 3.84 23.81 1.69
N PRO A 176 4.90 24.01 2.50
CA PRO A 176 6.28 23.81 2.07
C PRO A 176 6.66 22.33 2.03
N LEU A 177 5.79 21.49 1.47
CA LEU A 177 5.88 20.02 1.45
C LEU A 177 5.82 19.48 0.01
N SER A 178 5.94 20.34 -1.00
CA SER A 178 5.81 19.94 -2.40
C SER A 178 6.92 18.95 -2.77
N GLY A 179 6.54 17.78 -3.29
CA GLY A 179 7.44 16.65 -3.52
C GLY A 179 7.71 15.77 -2.29
N GLU A 180 6.94 15.93 -1.22
CA GLU A 180 7.00 15.02 -0.08
C GLU A 180 5.79 14.08 -0.04
N TYR A 181 6.03 12.80 0.24
CA TYR A 181 5.00 11.81 0.53
C TYR A 181 4.51 11.98 1.96
N LEU A 182 3.25 12.43 2.12
CA LEU A 182 2.60 12.60 3.41
C LEU A 182 1.92 11.30 3.81
N TYR A 183 2.24 10.78 4.99
CA TYR A 183 1.62 9.57 5.54
C TYR A 183 1.46 9.70 7.06
N ALA A 184 0.68 8.80 7.65
CA ALA A 184 0.36 8.85 9.07
C ALA A 184 0.34 7.47 9.71
N ASP A 185 0.41 7.46 11.04
CA ASP A 185 0.10 6.29 11.87
C ASP A 185 -1.28 6.42 12.51
N LEU A 186 -2.04 5.34 12.48
CA LEU A 186 -3.39 5.29 13.00
C LEU A 186 -3.43 5.46 14.51
N CYS A 187 -2.59 4.74 15.27
CA CYS A 187 -2.67 4.73 16.73
C CYS A 187 -2.06 5.94 17.39
N ARG A 188 -1.01 6.50 16.80
CA ARG A 188 -0.29 7.64 17.38
C ARG A 188 -0.83 8.98 16.93
N GLY A 189 -1.48 9.01 15.77
CA GLY A 189 -1.93 10.26 15.16
C GLY A 189 -0.76 11.11 14.65
N THR A 190 0.41 10.51 14.49
CA THR A 190 1.60 11.16 13.95
C THR A 190 1.48 11.25 12.43
N VAL A 191 1.82 12.41 11.87
CA VAL A 191 1.89 12.67 10.43
C VAL A 191 3.34 12.97 10.07
N TRP A 192 3.86 12.26 9.10
CA TRP A 192 5.21 12.46 8.56
C TRP A 192 5.17 12.88 7.10
N ALA A 193 6.30 13.42 6.65
CA ALA A 193 6.58 13.69 5.26
C ALA A 193 7.94 13.09 4.87
N LEU A 194 7.97 12.41 3.72
CA LEU A 194 9.17 11.78 3.17
C LEU A 194 9.49 12.41 1.80
N PRO A 195 10.64 13.06 1.60
CA PRO A 195 11.03 13.57 0.28
C PRO A 195 11.12 12.45 -0.76
N VAL A 196 10.44 12.60 -1.91
CA VAL A 196 10.35 11.51 -2.91
C VAL A 196 11.57 11.39 -3.82
N ASP A 197 12.32 12.49 -3.98
CA ASP A 197 13.49 12.56 -4.89
C ASP A 197 14.83 12.35 -4.16
N VAL A 198 14.78 12.00 -2.88
CA VAL A 198 15.97 11.78 -2.05
C VAL A 198 15.99 10.31 -1.61
N PRO A 199 16.87 9.47 -2.21
CA PRO A 199 17.03 8.10 -1.78
C PRO A 199 17.39 8.02 -0.30
N GLU A 200 16.80 7.05 0.41
CA GLU A 200 17.09 6.80 1.84
C GLU A 200 16.84 8.03 2.73
N ALA A 201 15.93 8.93 2.32
CA ALA A 201 15.57 10.07 3.14
C ALA A 201 14.92 9.63 4.45
N GLU A 202 15.29 10.30 5.53
CA GLU A 202 14.63 10.12 6.82
C GLU A 202 13.29 10.85 6.83
N PRO A 203 12.20 10.22 7.30
CA PRO A 203 10.92 10.88 7.47
C PRO A 203 10.99 12.07 8.42
N ARG A 204 10.35 13.18 8.04
CA ARG A 204 10.23 14.36 8.88
C ARG A 204 8.87 14.39 9.56
N LEU A 205 8.86 14.58 10.88
CA LEU A 205 7.63 14.87 11.62
C LEU A 205 7.00 16.18 11.10
N VAL A 206 5.75 16.10 10.66
CA VAL A 206 4.94 17.26 10.25
C VAL A 206 4.12 17.75 11.42
N MET A 207 3.38 16.85 12.06
CA MET A 207 2.52 17.17 13.19
C MET A 207 2.07 15.91 13.95
N GLU A 208 1.52 16.13 15.14
CA GLU A 208 0.81 15.11 15.90
C GLU A 208 -0.63 15.58 16.12
N LEU A 209 -1.57 14.66 15.91
CA LEU A 209 -2.98 14.84 16.14
C LEU A 209 -3.46 13.79 17.15
N GLU A 210 -4.57 14.07 17.82
CA GLU A 210 -5.18 13.04 18.64
C GLU A 210 -5.64 11.87 17.74
N PRO A 211 -5.29 10.62 18.06
CA PRO A 211 -5.67 9.46 17.24
C PRO A 211 -7.18 9.16 17.33
N PRO A 212 -7.72 8.29 16.46
CA PRO A 212 -7.03 7.65 15.35
C PRO A 212 -7.14 8.43 14.03
N ILE A 213 -6.04 8.49 13.29
CA ILE A 213 -6.04 8.94 11.89
C ILE A 213 -6.42 7.75 11.02
N VAL A 214 -7.40 7.91 10.13
CA VAL A 214 -7.88 6.83 9.24
C VAL A 214 -7.63 7.09 7.76
N GLY A 215 -7.17 8.29 7.42
CA GLY A 215 -6.85 8.62 6.04
C GLY A 215 -6.58 10.09 5.81
N PHE A 216 -6.43 10.41 4.53
CA PHE A 216 -6.29 11.76 4.03
C PHE A 216 -7.28 12.02 2.90
N ALA A 217 -7.66 13.27 2.73
CA ALA A 217 -8.36 13.78 1.57
C ALA A 217 -7.62 15.00 0.98
N ARG A 218 -7.80 15.21 -0.33
CA ARG A 218 -7.26 16.35 -1.08
C ARG A 218 -8.40 17.23 -1.56
N GLY A 219 -8.26 18.54 -1.37
CA GLY A 219 -9.13 19.54 -2.00
C GLY A 219 -8.74 19.77 -3.47
N GLN A 220 -9.59 20.49 -4.20
CA GLN A 220 -9.41 20.73 -5.64
C GLN A 220 -8.23 21.66 -5.96
N HIS A 221 -7.74 22.42 -4.97
CA HIS A 221 -6.61 23.34 -5.13
C HIS A 221 -5.36 22.85 -4.37
N GLY A 222 -5.32 21.56 -4.03
CA GLY A 222 -4.22 20.96 -3.30
C GLY A 222 -4.29 21.19 -1.79
N GLU A 223 -5.45 21.56 -1.23
CA GLU A 223 -5.62 21.58 0.22
C GLU A 223 -5.50 20.16 0.79
N VAL A 224 -4.84 20.00 1.94
CA VAL A 224 -4.70 18.68 2.60
C VAL A 224 -5.63 18.59 3.79
N PHE A 225 -6.38 17.49 3.88
CA PHE A 225 -7.23 17.17 5.01
C PHE A 225 -6.82 15.83 5.62
N VAL A 226 -6.70 15.78 6.95
CA VAL A 226 -6.53 14.55 7.73
C VAL A 226 -7.89 14.12 8.26
N LEU A 227 -8.21 12.84 8.03
CA LEU A 227 -9.47 12.23 8.46
C LEU A 227 -9.25 11.48 9.77
N ARG A 228 -10.03 11.82 10.79
CA ARG A 228 -9.98 11.17 12.10
C ARG A 228 -11.26 10.39 12.38
N GLN A 229 -11.15 9.20 12.97
CA GLN A 229 -12.34 8.47 13.41
C GLN A 229 -12.89 9.10 14.69
N GLY A 230 -14.19 9.42 14.71
CA GLY A 230 -14.84 10.01 15.89
C GLY A 230 -14.41 11.46 16.21
N GLY A 231 -13.56 12.08 15.37
CA GLY A 231 -13.05 13.43 15.52
C GLY A 231 -13.36 14.34 14.33
N PRO A 232 -12.87 15.59 14.33
CA PRO A 232 -13.03 16.50 13.22
C PRO A 232 -12.16 16.09 12.02
N ILE A 233 -12.57 16.53 10.83
CA ILE A 233 -11.68 16.61 9.67
C ILE A 233 -10.76 17.80 9.88
N VAL A 234 -9.45 17.58 9.85
CA VAL A 234 -8.44 18.62 10.10
C VAL A 234 -7.83 19.08 8.78
N ARG A 235 -7.95 20.37 8.44
CA ARG A 235 -7.22 20.96 7.32
C ARG A 235 -5.80 21.33 7.76
N LEU A 236 -4.79 20.95 6.99
CA LEU A 236 -3.42 21.41 7.20
C LEU A 236 -3.25 22.80 6.58
N VAL A 237 -2.56 23.67 7.32
CA VAL A 237 -2.21 25.04 6.94
C VAL A 237 -0.77 25.30 7.38
N ASN A 238 -0.07 26.22 6.71
CA ASN A 238 1.29 26.63 7.03
C ASN A 238 1.37 27.48 8.31
#